data_AF-A0A379QSI9-F1
#
_entry.id   AF-A0A379QSI9-F1
#
_cell.length_a   1.000
_cell.length_b   1.000
_cell.length_c   1.000
_cell.angle_alpha   90.00
_cell.angle_beta   90.00
_cell.angle_gamma   90.00
#
_symmetry.space_group_name_H-M   'P 1'
#
loop_
_entity.id
_entity.type
_entity.pdbx_description
1 polymer ?
#
loop_
_entity_poly.entity_id
_entity_poly.type
_entity_poly.pdbx_seq_one_letter_code
_entity_poly.pdbx_strand_id
1 'polypeptide(L)'
;MWGKWLKRIPWGDLLLLLVVTVLLGWVWVKGYDSGHLDAQRDGDKALAQLQSQFDTYRRESAEQQNEALRAVVARYNAQVTAAHQADADFQAKKQQLERENADLKKQIADVTRRWVDESGKSHPVKCVFTRGFVQQYNAALGVTATDSPGHPGTAAAAASGTGKTPRATDTALARLRDSGVSQADVLANLTDNARQCRVWREQVNSLLDYIKGLHQ
;
A
#
# COMPACT_ATOMS: atom_id res chain seq x y z
N MET A 1 -77.71 -45.71 -72.19
CA MET A 1 -76.64 -46.25 -73.07
C MET A 1 -75.24 -45.94 -72.51
N TRP A 2 -74.90 -46.35 -71.28
CA TRP A 2 -73.59 -46.03 -70.67
C TRP A 2 -72.69 -47.27 -70.41
N GLY A 3 -73.25 -48.48 -70.36
CA GLY A 3 -72.50 -49.69 -70.03
C GLY A 3 -71.51 -50.19 -71.10
N LYS A 4 -71.67 -49.80 -72.38
CA LYS A 4 -70.77 -50.24 -73.47
C LYS A 4 -69.46 -49.43 -73.53
N TRP A 5 -69.44 -48.21 -73.00
CA TRP A 5 -68.24 -47.38 -72.93
C TRP A 5 -67.32 -47.78 -71.77
N LEU A 6 -67.89 -48.23 -70.65
CA LEU A 6 -67.14 -48.64 -69.45
C LEU A 6 -66.28 -49.91 -69.68
N LYS A 7 -66.69 -50.79 -70.59
CA LYS A 7 -65.95 -52.01 -70.98
C LYS A 7 -64.81 -51.76 -71.97
N ARG A 8 -64.70 -50.55 -72.53
CA ARG A 8 -63.67 -50.17 -73.50
C ARG A 8 -62.46 -49.49 -72.85
N ILE A 9 -62.52 -49.30 -71.53
CA ILE A 9 -61.44 -48.75 -70.72
C ILE A 9 -60.40 -49.86 -70.48
N PRO A 10 -59.10 -49.62 -70.71
CA PRO A 10 -58.05 -50.59 -70.41
C PRO A 10 -57.83 -50.66 -68.89
N TRP A 11 -58.72 -51.37 -68.19
CA TRP A 11 -58.71 -51.50 -66.73
C TRP A 11 -57.37 -52.02 -66.19
N GLY A 12 -56.65 -52.86 -66.95
CA GLY A 12 -55.32 -53.34 -66.59
C GLY A 12 -54.26 -52.22 -66.54
N ASP A 13 -54.26 -51.32 -67.51
CA ASP A 13 -53.29 -50.21 -67.58
C ASP A 13 -53.54 -49.19 -66.47
N LEU A 14 -54.81 -48.91 -66.13
CA LEU A 14 -55.19 -48.07 -65.00
C LEU A 14 -54.77 -48.66 -63.65
N LEU A 15 -54.92 -49.98 -63.48
CA LEU A 15 -54.48 -50.68 -62.28
C LEU A 15 -52.96 -50.64 -62.14
N LEU A 16 -52.23 -50.82 -63.24
CA LEU A 16 -50.78 -50.72 -63.26
C LEU A 16 -50.32 -49.30 -62.90
N LEU A 17 -50.95 -48.28 -63.47
CA LEU A 17 -50.67 -46.87 -63.16
C LEU A 17 -50.94 -46.56 -61.68
N LEU A 18 -52.05 -47.07 -61.12
CA LEU A 18 -52.36 -46.94 -59.70
C LEU A 18 -51.27 -47.59 -58.83
N VAL A 19 -50.89 -48.83 -59.13
CA VAL A 19 -49.82 -49.53 -58.38
C VAL A 19 -48.50 -48.75 -58.44
N VAL A 20 -48.12 -48.25 -59.62
CA VAL A 20 -46.90 -47.43 -59.80
C VAL A 20 -46.97 -46.15 -58.96
N THR A 21 -48.10 -45.44 -58.96
CA THR A 21 -48.25 -44.21 -58.15
C THR A 21 -48.21 -44.47 -56.65
N VAL A 22 -48.79 -45.58 -56.18
CA VAL A 22 -48.74 -45.98 -54.77
C VAL A 22 -47.31 -46.35 -54.36
N LEU A 23 -46.57 -47.07 -55.20
CA LEU A 23 -45.16 -47.38 -54.95
C LEU A 23 -44.28 -46.13 -54.92
N LEU A 24 -44.50 -45.18 -55.85
CA LEU A 24 -43.81 -43.88 -55.86
C LEU A 24 -44.11 -43.07 -54.60
N GLY A 25 -45.38 -43.00 -54.18
CA GLY A 25 -45.77 -42.34 -52.93
C GLY A 25 -45.15 -43.00 -51.70
N TRP A 26 -45.08 -44.33 -51.67
CA TRP A 26 -44.46 -45.07 -50.58
C TRP A 26 -42.95 -44.83 -50.50
N VAL A 27 -42.23 -44.87 -51.62
CA VAL A 27 -40.79 -44.54 -51.68
C VAL A 27 -40.54 -43.10 -51.26
N TRP A 28 -41.40 -42.16 -51.67
CA TRP A 28 -41.26 -40.75 -51.33
C TRP A 28 -41.46 -40.49 -49.83
N VAL A 29 -42.53 -41.03 -49.24
CA VAL A 29 -42.78 -40.89 -47.79
C VAL A 29 -41.67 -41.55 -46.98
N LYS A 30 -41.27 -42.78 -47.35
CA LYS A 30 -40.22 -43.47 -46.61
C LYS A 30 -38.87 -42.77 -46.71
N GLY A 31 -38.52 -42.25 -47.89
CA GLY A 31 -37.28 -41.51 -48.13
C GLY A 31 -37.28 -40.15 -47.43
N TYR A 32 -38.41 -39.46 -47.40
CA TYR A 32 -38.57 -38.19 -46.70
C TYR A 32 -38.47 -38.36 -45.18
N ASP A 33 -39.18 -39.33 -44.61
CA ASP A 33 -39.14 -39.62 -43.18
C ASP A 33 -37.74 -40.09 -42.74
N SER A 34 -37.09 -40.97 -43.52
CA SER A 34 -35.72 -41.40 -43.21
C SER A 34 -34.73 -40.26 -43.32
N GLY A 35 -34.83 -39.43 -44.36
CA GLY A 35 -33.93 -38.30 -44.57
C GLY A 35 -34.09 -37.22 -43.49
N HIS A 36 -35.32 -36.93 -43.07
CA HIS A 36 -35.58 -35.99 -41.99
C HIS A 36 -35.07 -36.51 -40.63
N LEU A 37 -35.27 -37.80 -40.34
CA LEU A 37 -34.75 -38.41 -39.11
C LEU A 37 -33.23 -38.44 -39.06
N ASP A 38 -32.56 -38.75 -40.17
CA ASP A 38 -31.10 -38.73 -40.23
C ASP A 38 -30.55 -37.31 -40.15
N ALA A 39 -31.16 -36.33 -40.84
CA ALA A 39 -30.79 -34.93 -40.73
C ALA A 39 -30.97 -34.39 -39.29
N GLN A 40 -32.06 -34.78 -38.61
CA GLN A 40 -32.29 -34.41 -37.22
C GLN A 40 -31.24 -35.04 -36.29
N ARG A 41 -30.93 -36.33 -36.46
CA ARG A 41 -29.90 -37.02 -35.68
C ARG A 41 -28.51 -36.42 -35.86
N ASP A 42 -28.15 -36.06 -37.09
CA ASP A 42 -26.85 -35.47 -37.37
C ASP A 42 -26.78 -34.02 -36.87
N GLY A 43 -27.89 -33.27 -36.93
CA GLY A 43 -28.04 -31.98 -36.27
C GLY A 43 -27.87 -32.06 -34.75
N ASP A 44 -28.56 -32.99 -34.10
CA ASP A 44 -28.48 -33.20 -32.65
C ASP A 44 -27.07 -33.61 -32.21
N LYS A 45 -26.40 -34.47 -32.98
CA LYS A 45 -24.99 -34.84 -32.74
C LYS A 45 -24.06 -33.64 -32.86
N ALA A 46 -24.20 -32.83 -33.92
CA ALA A 46 -23.38 -31.65 -34.12
C ALA A 46 -23.58 -30.62 -33.00
N LEU A 47 -24.84 -30.43 -32.57
CA LEU A 47 -25.18 -29.55 -31.46
C LEU A 47 -24.57 -30.04 -30.13
N ALA A 48 -24.70 -31.34 -29.84
CA ALA A 48 -24.13 -31.95 -28.63
C ALA A 48 -22.59 -31.86 -28.62
N GLN A 49 -21.93 -32.05 -29.76
CA GLN A 49 -20.48 -31.87 -29.89
C GLN A 49 -20.07 -30.42 -29.64
N LEU A 50 -20.78 -29.46 -30.23
CA LEU A 50 -20.49 -28.03 -30.03
C LEU A 50 -20.68 -27.62 -28.57
N GLN A 51 -21.76 -28.09 -27.93
CA GLN A 51 -22.03 -27.80 -26.52
C GLN A 51 -20.96 -28.40 -25.61
N SER A 52 -20.52 -29.64 -25.87
CA SER A 52 -19.42 -30.28 -25.14
C SER A 52 -18.10 -29.51 -25.26
N GLN A 53 -17.76 -29.03 -26.47
CA GLN A 53 -16.57 -28.21 -26.69
C GLN A 53 -16.68 -26.87 -25.96
N PHE A 54 -17.84 -26.22 -26.01
CA PHE A 54 -18.06 -24.96 -25.31
C PHE A 54 -17.96 -25.13 -23.79
N ASP A 55 -18.56 -26.19 -23.23
CA ASP A 55 -18.48 -26.50 -21.81
C ASP A 55 -17.03 -26.79 -21.37
N THR A 56 -16.27 -27.52 -22.19
CA THR A 56 -14.84 -27.77 -21.95
C THR A 56 -14.05 -26.46 -21.97
N TYR A 57 -14.22 -25.65 -23.00
CA TYR A 57 -13.55 -24.35 -23.12
C TYR A 57 -13.89 -23.43 -21.94
N ARG A 58 -15.15 -23.40 -21.52
CA ARG A 58 -15.59 -22.57 -20.39
C ARG A 58 -14.98 -23.04 -19.06
N ARG A 59 -14.80 -24.36 -18.88
CA ARG A 59 -14.11 -24.92 -17.71
C ARG A 59 -12.63 -24.56 -17.72
N GLU A 60 -11.93 -24.79 -18.82
CA GLU A 60 -10.51 -24.45 -18.96
C GLU A 60 -10.28 -22.94 -18.75
N SER A 61 -11.13 -22.09 -19.32
CA SER A 61 -11.04 -20.64 -19.12
C SER A 61 -11.27 -20.25 -17.66
N ALA A 62 -12.24 -20.88 -16.97
CA ALA A 62 -12.50 -20.62 -15.56
C ALA A 62 -11.34 -21.12 -14.67
N GLU A 63 -10.70 -22.23 -15.01
CA GLU A 63 -9.52 -22.75 -14.31
C GLU A 63 -8.34 -21.79 -14.46
N GLN A 64 -8.04 -21.34 -15.69
CA GLN A 64 -6.98 -20.36 -15.94
C GLN A 64 -7.22 -19.05 -15.19
N GLN A 65 -8.45 -18.54 -15.18
CA GLN A 65 -8.80 -17.33 -14.41
C GLN A 65 -8.62 -17.54 -12.91
N ASN A 66 -8.99 -18.71 -12.38
CA ASN A 66 -8.78 -19.04 -10.97
C ASN A 66 -7.30 -19.16 -10.62
N GLU A 67 -6.47 -19.76 -11.48
CA GLU A 67 -5.02 -19.83 -11.28
C GLU A 67 -4.38 -18.44 -11.30
N ALA A 68 -4.76 -17.60 -12.26
CA ALA A 68 -4.31 -16.21 -12.32
C ALA A 68 -4.72 -15.43 -11.06
N LEU A 69 -5.97 -15.58 -10.61
CA LEU A 69 -6.45 -14.95 -9.38
C LEU A 69 -5.67 -15.44 -8.15
N ARG A 70 -5.42 -16.74 -8.03
CA ARG A 70 -4.62 -17.32 -6.94
C ARG A 70 -3.18 -16.77 -6.96
N ALA A 71 -2.57 -16.63 -8.13
CA ALA A 71 -1.24 -16.06 -8.26
C ALA A 71 -1.20 -14.59 -7.82
N VAL A 72 -2.20 -13.79 -8.19
CA VAL A 72 -2.33 -12.39 -7.76
C VAL A 72 -2.53 -12.30 -6.24
N VAL A 73 -3.43 -13.11 -5.67
CA VAL A 73 -3.67 -13.16 -4.23
C VAL A 73 -2.43 -13.60 -3.46
N ALA A 74 -1.69 -14.60 -3.96
CA ALA A 74 -0.44 -15.03 -3.34
C ALA A 74 0.62 -13.92 -3.33
N ARG A 75 0.78 -13.19 -4.45
CA ARG A 75 1.67 -12.03 -4.53
C ARG A 75 1.24 -10.92 -3.57
N TYR A 76 -0.05 -10.61 -3.53
CA TYR A 76 -0.60 -9.61 -2.61
C TYR A 76 -0.33 -9.99 -1.14
N ASN A 77 -0.61 -11.23 -0.75
CA ASN A 77 -0.37 -11.71 0.60
C ASN A 77 1.12 -11.68 0.97
N ALA A 78 2.01 -12.01 0.03
CA ALA A 78 3.46 -11.91 0.24
C ALA A 78 3.90 -10.45 0.45
N GLN A 79 3.37 -9.51 -0.33
CA GLN A 79 3.62 -8.07 -0.15
C GLN A 79 3.11 -7.56 1.20
N VAL A 80 1.88 -7.94 1.59
CA VAL A 80 1.30 -7.56 2.88
C VAL A 80 2.13 -8.12 4.04
N THR A 81 2.58 -9.37 3.95
CA THR A 81 3.42 -9.99 4.98
C THR A 81 4.77 -9.28 5.10
N ALA A 82 5.42 -8.98 3.98
CA ALA A 82 6.68 -8.23 3.96
C ALA A 82 6.53 -6.83 4.54
N ALA A 83 5.43 -6.13 4.23
CA ALA A 83 5.12 -4.81 4.78
C ALA A 83 4.92 -4.87 6.31
N HIS A 84 4.12 -5.83 6.80
CA HIS A 84 3.92 -6.01 8.24
C HIS A 84 5.22 -6.34 8.98
N GLN A 85 6.10 -7.14 8.38
CA GLN A 85 7.40 -7.44 8.96
C GLN A 85 8.30 -6.19 9.02
N ALA A 86 8.35 -5.41 7.94
CA ALA A 86 9.10 -4.15 7.93
C ALA A 86 8.58 -3.15 8.99
N ASP A 87 7.26 -3.04 9.16
CA ASP A 87 6.65 -2.23 10.20
C ASP A 87 7.02 -2.72 11.60
N ALA A 88 6.98 -4.03 11.85
CA ALA A 88 7.35 -4.61 13.13
C ALA A 88 8.83 -4.35 13.47
N ASP A 89 9.73 -4.54 12.50
CA ASP A 89 11.16 -4.26 12.64
C ASP A 89 11.42 -2.77 12.91
N PHE A 90 10.71 -1.88 12.21
CA PHE A 90 10.79 -0.45 12.45
C PHE A 90 10.35 -0.07 13.87
N GLN A 91 9.23 -0.61 14.36
CA GLN A 91 8.77 -0.37 15.73
C GLN A 91 9.74 -0.92 16.78
N ALA A 92 10.31 -2.11 16.55
CA ALA A 92 11.32 -2.69 17.44
C ALA A 92 12.57 -1.81 17.53
N LYS A 93 13.10 -1.36 16.38
CA LYS A 93 14.24 -0.42 16.32
C LYS A 93 13.92 0.90 17.04
N LYS A 94 12.71 1.43 16.86
CA LYS A 94 12.28 2.66 17.55
C LYS A 94 12.29 2.48 19.07
N GLN A 95 11.75 1.38 19.58
CA GLN A 95 11.76 1.08 21.02
C GLN A 95 13.18 0.88 21.56
N GLN A 96 14.06 0.25 20.79
CA GLN A 96 15.47 0.12 21.17
C GLN A 96 16.13 1.50 21.30
N LEU A 97 15.96 2.38 20.31
CA LEU A 97 16.47 3.75 20.36
C LEU A 97 15.88 4.57 21.53
N GLU A 98 14.63 4.28 21.94
CA GLU A 98 14.01 4.87 23.13
C GLU A 98 14.72 4.48 24.41
N ARG A 99 14.99 3.19 24.58
CA ARG A 99 15.68 2.65 25.76
C ARG A 99 17.10 3.17 25.83
N GLU A 100 17.84 3.10 24.73
CA GLU A 100 19.22 3.61 24.64
C GLU A 100 19.29 5.11 24.98
N ASN A 101 18.37 5.92 24.45
CA ASN A 101 18.33 7.35 24.76
C ASN A 101 17.95 7.60 26.24
N ALA A 102 17.02 6.82 26.80
CA ALA A 102 16.68 6.92 28.23
C ALA A 102 17.88 6.58 29.13
N ASP A 103 18.68 5.58 28.76
CA ASP A 103 19.89 5.21 29.52
C ASP A 103 21.00 6.26 29.35
N LEU A 104 21.18 6.82 28.15
CA LEU A 104 22.07 7.97 27.95
C LEU A 104 21.64 9.15 28.82
N LYS A 105 20.34 9.46 28.90
CA LYS A 105 19.82 10.53 29.77
C LYS A 105 20.13 10.30 31.26
N LYS A 106 20.08 9.05 31.73
CA LYS A 106 20.52 8.72 33.10
C LYS A 106 22.01 8.98 33.29
N GLN A 107 22.84 8.57 32.33
CA GLN A 107 24.29 8.79 32.38
C GLN A 107 24.65 10.28 32.32
N ILE A 108 23.91 11.09 31.56
CA ILE A 108 24.07 12.55 31.51
C ILE A 108 23.93 13.14 32.91
N ALA A 109 22.90 12.76 33.66
CA ALA A 109 22.70 13.26 35.02
C ALA A 109 23.85 12.89 35.96
N ASP A 110 24.51 11.75 35.74
CA ASP A 110 25.67 11.32 36.51
C ASP A 110 26.91 12.16 36.19
N VAL A 111 27.25 12.29 34.89
CA VAL A 111 28.49 12.96 34.44
C VAL A 111 28.47 14.49 34.54
N THR A 112 27.30 15.13 34.61
CA THR A 112 27.21 16.59 34.67
C THR A 112 27.12 17.15 36.09
N ARG A 113 26.93 16.31 37.11
CA ARG A 113 26.73 16.79 38.50
C ARG A 113 28.04 16.92 39.28
N ARG A 114 29.00 16.05 39.02
CA ARG A 114 30.25 15.95 39.80
C ARG A 114 31.41 15.64 38.88
N TRP A 115 32.57 16.21 39.19
CA TRP A 115 33.85 15.80 38.61
C TRP A 115 34.75 15.26 39.71
N VAL A 116 35.70 14.41 39.34
CA VAL A 116 36.66 13.79 40.27
C VAL A 116 38.05 14.26 39.88
N ASP A 117 38.82 14.74 40.86
CA ASP A 117 40.21 15.14 40.62
C ASP A 117 41.16 13.93 40.57
N GLU A 118 42.43 14.18 40.23
CA GLU A 118 43.47 13.14 40.14
C GLU A 118 43.70 12.41 41.48
N SER A 119 43.24 12.99 42.60
CA SER A 119 43.32 12.42 43.94
C SER A 119 42.07 11.62 44.33
N GLY A 120 41.08 11.49 43.43
CA GLY A 120 39.84 10.75 43.67
C GLY A 120 38.77 11.54 44.43
N LYS A 121 38.95 12.84 44.68
CA LYS A 121 37.99 13.66 45.43
C LYS A 121 36.93 14.25 44.50
N SER A 122 35.66 14.15 44.92
CA SER A 122 34.51 14.63 44.14
C SER A 122 34.21 16.11 44.41
N HIS A 123 33.98 16.87 43.34
CA HIS A 123 33.68 18.31 43.36
C HIS A 123 32.42 18.62 42.52
N PRO A 124 31.59 19.60 42.90
CA PRO A 124 30.43 20.00 42.11
C PRO A 124 30.88 20.71 40.82
N VAL A 125 30.22 20.40 39.69
CA VAL A 125 30.42 21.13 38.43
C VAL A 125 29.58 22.41 38.45
N LYS A 126 30.20 23.56 38.20
CA LYS A 126 29.50 24.84 38.00
C LYS A 126 29.69 25.34 36.57
N CYS A 127 28.77 24.96 35.69
CA CYS A 127 28.69 25.44 34.32
C CYS A 127 27.50 26.42 34.22
N VAL A 128 27.74 27.64 33.75
CA VAL A 128 26.69 28.65 33.56
C VAL A 128 26.59 28.98 32.08
N PHE A 129 25.43 28.71 31.48
CA PHE A 129 25.13 29.13 30.12
C PHE A 129 24.43 30.49 30.14
N THR A 130 24.95 31.42 29.35
CA THR A 130 24.35 32.75 29.24
C THR A 130 23.12 32.71 28.33
N ARG A 131 22.20 33.67 28.49
CA ARG A 131 21.04 33.82 27.60
C ARG A 131 21.46 33.98 26.13
N GLY A 132 22.56 34.68 25.89
CA GLY A 132 23.15 34.83 24.56
C GLY A 132 23.66 33.50 23.98
N PHE A 133 24.26 32.64 24.79
CA PHE A 133 24.65 31.28 24.36
C PHE A 133 23.42 30.47 23.94
N VAL A 134 22.38 30.43 24.77
CA VAL A 134 21.15 29.67 24.47
C VAL A 134 20.44 30.23 23.25
N GLN A 135 20.45 31.56 23.05
CA GLN A 135 19.90 32.19 21.86
C GLN A 135 20.61 31.71 20.58
N GLN A 136 21.94 31.65 20.59
CA GLN A 136 22.71 31.14 19.44
C GLN A 136 22.51 29.63 19.23
N TYR A 137 22.45 28.87 20.32
CA TYR A 137 22.17 27.44 20.28
C TYR A 137 20.80 27.14 19.64
N ASN A 138 19.74 27.84 20.07
CA ASN A 138 18.40 27.69 19.50
C ASN A 138 18.34 28.15 18.04
N ALA A 139 19.04 29.24 17.69
CA ALA A 139 19.13 29.69 16.30
C ALA A 139 19.81 28.65 15.39
N ALA A 140 20.85 27.96 15.88
CA ALA A 140 21.51 26.87 15.15
C ALA A 140 20.60 25.64 14.98
N LEU A 141 19.69 25.39 15.92
CA LEU A 141 18.63 24.38 15.79
C LEU A 141 17.45 24.83 14.91
N GLY A 142 17.49 26.05 14.36
CA GLY A 142 16.41 26.61 13.54
C GLY A 142 15.18 27.07 14.33
N VAL A 143 15.26 27.16 15.66
CA VAL A 143 14.17 27.64 16.51
C VAL A 143 14.19 29.17 16.51
N THR A 144 13.21 29.78 15.83
CA THR A 144 13.06 31.24 15.82
C THR A 144 12.28 31.72 17.05
N ALA A 145 12.58 32.92 17.55
CA ALA A 145 11.96 33.46 18.77
C ALA A 145 10.43 33.64 18.68
N THR A 146 9.86 33.48 17.49
CA THR A 146 8.43 33.52 17.21
C THR A 146 7.68 32.25 17.60
N ASP A 147 8.36 31.14 17.89
CA ASP A 147 7.73 29.82 18.07
C ASP A 147 7.56 29.36 19.53
N SER A 148 7.80 30.25 20.52
CA SER A 148 7.58 29.94 21.94
C SER A 148 6.27 30.53 22.46
N PRO A 149 5.22 29.72 22.72
CA PRO A 149 4.08 30.17 23.51
C PRO A 149 4.51 30.25 24.98
N GLY A 150 4.65 31.47 25.51
CA GLY A 150 4.67 31.69 26.96
C GLY A 150 5.88 32.42 27.56
N HIS A 151 6.81 32.96 26.78
CA HIS A 151 7.79 33.91 27.30
C HIS A 151 7.78 35.17 26.45
N PRO A 152 7.56 36.38 27.01
CA PRO A 152 7.67 37.61 26.25
C PRO A 152 9.16 37.89 26.00
N GLY A 153 9.74 37.13 25.07
CA GLY A 153 10.83 37.61 24.25
C GLY A 153 10.22 38.55 23.22
N THR A 154 9.81 39.74 23.66
CA THR A 154 9.43 40.80 22.74
C THR A 154 10.64 41.13 21.90
N ALA A 155 10.55 40.68 20.65
CA ALA A 155 11.21 41.23 19.50
C ALA A 155 11.38 42.74 19.64
N ALA A 156 12.53 43.22 19.19
CA ALA A 156 12.75 44.61 18.88
C ALA A 156 11.78 45.03 17.76
N ALA A 157 10.58 45.46 18.12
CA ALA A 157 9.68 46.25 17.30
C ALA A 157 8.62 46.92 18.20
N ALA A 158 8.69 48.25 18.27
CA ALA A 158 7.68 49.19 18.79
C ALA A 158 7.28 49.11 20.27
N ALA A 159 8.00 49.88 21.10
CA ALA A 159 7.40 50.57 22.24
C ALA A 159 7.63 52.08 22.07
N SER A 160 6.81 52.71 21.23
CA SER A 160 6.50 54.13 21.40
C SER A 160 5.60 54.24 22.62
N GLY A 161 6.21 54.29 23.80
CA GLY A 161 5.54 54.41 25.08
C GLY A 161 6.57 54.85 26.12
N THR A 162 6.42 56.08 26.59
CA THR A 162 7.27 56.77 27.57
C THR A 162 7.64 55.89 28.76
N GLY A 163 8.86 55.33 28.74
CA GLY A 163 9.44 54.56 29.83
C GLY A 163 10.85 54.10 29.49
N LYS A 164 11.86 54.91 29.86
CA LYS A 164 13.31 54.62 29.90
C LYS A 164 13.81 53.54 28.91
N THR A 165 14.21 53.95 27.71
CA THR A 165 14.98 53.09 26.79
C THR A 165 16.17 52.44 27.51
N PRO A 166 16.26 51.10 27.58
CA PRO A 166 17.45 50.42 28.09
C PRO A 166 18.65 50.85 27.25
N ARG A 167 19.77 51.19 27.89
CA ARG A 167 20.99 51.56 27.18
C ARG A 167 21.44 50.35 26.35
N ALA A 168 22.08 50.53 25.19
CA ALA A 168 22.64 49.40 24.41
C ALA A 168 23.50 48.44 25.27
N THR A 169 24.12 48.97 26.31
CA THR A 169 24.85 48.25 27.36
C THR A 169 23.96 47.37 28.25
N ASP A 170 22.73 47.78 28.58
CA ASP A 170 21.76 46.97 29.34
C ASP A 170 21.32 45.74 28.54
N THR A 171 21.11 45.88 27.24
CA THR A 171 20.82 44.74 26.34
C THR A 171 22.02 43.80 26.17
N ALA A 172 23.25 44.33 26.14
CA ALA A 172 24.45 43.49 26.08
C ALA A 172 24.65 42.70 27.39
N LEU A 173 24.49 43.36 28.54
CA LEU A 173 24.56 42.73 29.86
C LEU A 173 23.41 41.74 30.08
N ALA A 174 22.21 42.01 29.54
CA ALA A 174 21.07 41.09 29.62
C ALA A 174 21.35 39.74 28.93
N ARG A 175 22.13 39.72 27.84
CA ARG A 175 22.54 38.47 27.17
C ARG A 175 23.57 37.67 27.95
N LEU A 176 24.37 38.32 28.79
CA LEU A 176 25.38 37.68 29.65
C LEU A 176 24.77 37.11 30.95
N ARG A 177 23.50 37.41 31.25
CA ARG A 177 22.81 36.83 32.42
C ARG A 177 22.64 35.33 32.27
N ASP A 178 22.53 34.67 33.42
CA ASP A 178 22.19 33.26 33.51
C ASP A 178 20.88 32.97 32.74
N SER A 179 20.94 31.94 31.91
CA SER A 179 19.80 31.44 31.15
C SER A 179 18.91 30.50 31.95
N GLY A 180 19.41 29.92 33.05
CA GLY A 180 18.77 28.83 33.77
C GLY A 180 18.86 27.47 33.08
N VAL A 181 19.48 27.40 31.90
CA VAL A 181 19.76 26.14 31.19
C VAL A 181 21.01 25.51 31.77
N SER A 182 20.92 24.23 32.13
CA SER A 182 22.01 23.45 32.69
C SER A 182 22.77 22.68 31.61
N GLN A 183 23.95 22.16 31.96
CA GLN A 183 24.73 21.26 31.09
C GLN A 183 23.95 19.97 30.77
N ALA A 184 23.13 19.50 31.70
CA ALA A 184 22.27 18.33 31.48
C ALA A 184 21.22 18.61 30.40
N ASP A 185 20.63 19.82 30.37
CA ASP A 185 19.61 20.19 29.39
C ASP A 185 20.18 20.25 27.97
N VAL A 186 21.37 20.86 27.80
CA VAL A 186 22.05 20.93 26.50
C VAL A 186 22.42 19.54 26.00
N LEU A 187 22.96 18.68 26.88
CA LEU A 187 23.38 17.33 26.50
C LEU A 187 22.18 16.41 26.24
N ALA A 188 21.08 16.58 26.99
CA ALA A 188 19.84 15.87 26.76
C ALA A 188 19.23 16.25 25.40
N ASN A 189 19.20 17.55 25.07
CA ASN A 189 18.72 18.02 23.77
C ASN A 189 19.59 17.46 22.62
N LEU A 190 20.92 17.51 22.75
CA LEU A 190 21.83 16.92 21.75
C LEU A 190 21.57 15.42 21.56
N THR A 191 21.33 14.69 22.66
CA THR A 191 21.04 13.25 22.63
C THR A 191 19.71 12.95 21.95
N ASP A 192 18.69 13.77 22.19
CA ASP A 192 17.39 13.67 21.53
C ASP A 192 17.47 13.98 20.03
N ASN A 193 18.18 15.04 19.65
CA ASN A 193 18.44 15.37 18.25
C ASN A 193 19.23 14.26 17.55
N ALA A 194 20.29 13.73 18.17
CA ALA A 194 21.05 12.62 17.63
C ALA A 194 20.19 11.37 17.41
N ARG A 195 19.25 11.09 18.33
CA ARG A 195 18.27 10.02 18.16
C ARG A 195 17.35 10.27 16.97
N GLN A 196 16.80 11.48 16.81
CA GLN A 196 15.96 11.82 15.65
C GLN A 196 16.71 11.64 14.34
N CYS A 197 17.97 12.10 14.25
CA CYS A 197 18.81 11.88 13.08
C CYS A 197 19.02 10.39 12.75
N ARG A 198 19.17 9.52 13.76
CA ARG A 198 19.25 8.06 13.55
C ARG A 198 17.94 7.49 13.03
N VAL A 199 16.79 7.92 13.58
CA VAL A 199 15.46 7.50 13.11
C VAL A 199 15.24 7.90 11.66
N TRP A 200 15.54 9.14 11.28
CA TRP A 200 15.41 9.61 9.90
C TRP A 200 16.31 8.83 8.94
N ARG A 201 17.54 8.50 9.34
CA ARG A 201 18.43 7.67 8.53
C ARG A 201 17.83 6.29 8.26
N GLU A 202 17.27 5.65 9.27
CA GLU A 202 16.58 4.35 9.09
C GLU A 202 15.35 4.47 8.18
N GLN A 203 14.55 5.52 8.32
CA GLN A 203 13.40 5.77 7.45
C GLN A 203 13.82 5.95 5.97
N VAL A 204 14.85 6.74 5.71
CA VAL A 204 15.37 6.96 4.35
C VAL A 204 15.93 5.66 3.76
N ASN A 205 16.67 4.88 4.54
CA ASN A 205 17.18 3.59 4.09
C ASN A 205 16.04 2.60 3.77
N SER A 206 15.03 2.52 4.63
CA SER A 206 13.85 1.68 4.39
C SER A 206 13.10 2.08 3.11
N LEU A 207 12.94 3.37 2.84
CA LEU A 207 12.35 3.86 1.58
C LEU A 207 13.20 3.51 0.35
N LEU A 208 14.53 3.62 0.46
CA LEU A 208 15.45 3.22 -0.60
C LEU A 208 15.37 1.73 -0.91
N ASP A 209 15.28 0.89 0.11
CA ASP A 209 15.16 -0.56 -0.04
C ASP A 209 13.80 -0.93 -0.66
N TYR A 210 12.73 -0.25 -0.26
CA TYR A 210 11.41 -0.40 -0.88
C TYR A 210 11.42 -0.04 -2.38
N ILE A 211 12.00 1.11 -2.75
CA ILE A 211 12.09 1.53 -4.17
C ILE A 211 12.96 0.58 -4.99
N LYS A 212 14.04 0.04 -4.42
CA LYS A 212 14.88 -0.97 -5.11
C LYS A 212 14.13 -2.29 -5.27
N GLY A 213 13.39 -2.72 -4.26
CA GLY A 213 12.58 -3.95 -4.30
C GLY A 213 11.43 -3.88 -5.31
N LEU A 214 10.90 -2.69 -5.60
CA LEU A 214 9.89 -2.48 -6.63
C LEU A 214 10.42 -2.55 -8.08
N HIS A 215 11.74 -2.39 -8.29
CA HIS A 215 12.37 -2.46 -9.61
C HIS A 215 12.89 -3.87 -9.97
N GLN A 216 12.68 -4.87 -9.11
CA GLN A 216 13.01 -6.28 -9.35
C GLN A 216 11.74 -7.08 -9.67
#